data_AF-K2QU94-F1
#
_entry.id   AF-K2QU94-F1
#
_cell.length_a   1.000
_cell.length_b   1.000
_cell.length_c   1.000
_cell.angle_alpha   90.00
_cell.angle_beta   90.00
_cell.angle_gamma   90.00
#
_symmetry.space_group_name_H-M   'P 1'
#
loop_
_entity.id
_entity.type
_entity.pdbx_description
1 polymer ?
#
loop_
_entity_poly.entity_id
_entity_poly.type
_entity_poly.pdbx_seq_one_letter_code
_entity_poly.pdbx_strand_id
1 'polypeptide(L)'
;MRTALISALGVMLMLSACAKPPSQTRNACAIFEQRNGLFNNWRRAAIAAEREYGVPVPILMATIYTESSFRHNAKPPRKKIFGFIPGKRQSTAYGYSQALDGTWERYQRETGRWGARRTDFADAIRFIGWYHRESATKVNIPLNDPYKLYLAYHSGHTGYLRGAYNKRPEALRGAKRFTDITYTYAKQLQQCPG
;
A
#
# COMPACT_ATOMS: atom_id res chain seq x y z
N MET A 1 -18.15 35.35 -48.87
CA MET A 1 -17.37 34.14 -49.22
C MET A 1 -15.90 34.54 -49.09
N ARG A 2 -15.01 33.95 -48.28
CA ARG A 2 -14.94 32.60 -47.72
C ARG A 2 -14.21 32.63 -46.36
N THR A 3 -14.92 32.16 -45.34
CA THR A 3 -14.43 31.31 -44.23
C THR A 3 -13.09 31.66 -43.57
N ALA A 4 -13.16 32.38 -42.45
CA ALA A 4 -12.52 31.89 -41.22
C ALA A 4 -13.11 30.51 -40.89
N LEU A 5 -12.30 29.51 -40.50
CA LEU A 5 -12.65 28.34 -39.68
C LEU A 5 -11.46 27.33 -39.65
N ILE A 6 -10.89 27.15 -38.46
CA ILE A 6 -10.53 25.86 -37.82
C ILE A 6 -9.39 25.00 -38.41
N SER A 7 -8.32 24.83 -37.62
CA SER A 7 -7.80 23.51 -37.18
C SER A 7 -6.74 23.74 -36.09
N ALA A 8 -7.18 23.92 -34.85
CA ALA A 8 -7.32 22.85 -33.85
C ALA A 8 -6.01 22.62 -33.06
N LEU A 9 -5.79 23.59 -32.18
CA LEU A 9 -5.21 23.46 -30.84
C LEU A 9 -5.24 22.01 -30.33
N GLY A 10 -4.06 21.37 -30.21
CA GLY A 10 -3.88 20.08 -29.57
C GLY A 10 -4.24 20.18 -28.08
N VAL A 11 -5.52 20.01 -27.77
CA VAL A 11 -6.03 19.89 -26.40
C VAL A 11 -5.51 18.57 -25.84
N MET A 12 -4.45 18.67 -25.06
CA MET A 12 -3.98 17.59 -24.20
C MET A 12 -5.06 17.35 -23.14
N LEU A 13 -6.00 16.44 -23.44
CA LEU A 13 -7.02 15.94 -22.52
C LEU A 13 -6.32 15.21 -21.37
N MET A 14 -5.92 15.95 -20.34
CA MET A 14 -5.60 15.41 -19.04
C MET A 14 -6.92 14.97 -18.38
N LEU A 15 -7.43 13.82 -18.79
CA LEU A 15 -8.51 13.13 -18.08
C LEU A 15 -7.99 12.80 -16.67
N SER A 16 -8.39 13.61 -15.69
CA SER A 16 -8.19 13.30 -14.27
C SER A 16 -9.10 12.13 -13.90
N ALA A 17 -8.64 10.92 -14.18
CA ALA A 17 -9.33 9.71 -13.79
C ALA A 17 -9.27 9.60 -12.26
N CYS A 18 -10.38 9.92 -11.58
CA CYS A 18 -10.53 9.63 -10.16
C CYS A 18 -10.44 8.11 -9.96
N ALA A 19 -9.25 7.61 -9.61
CA ALA A 19 -9.01 6.20 -9.36
C ALA A 19 -9.76 5.75 -8.09
N LYS A 20 -10.94 5.14 -8.30
CA LYS A 20 -11.71 4.49 -7.23
C LYS A 20 -10.95 3.23 -6.75
N PRO A 21 -11.11 2.79 -5.49
CA PRO A 21 -10.62 1.48 -5.06
C PRO A 21 -11.24 0.34 -5.87
N PRO A 22 -10.62 -0.86 -5.90
CA PRO A 22 -11.26 -2.03 -6.46
C PRO A 22 -12.57 -2.36 -5.73
N SER A 23 -13.59 -2.84 -6.45
CA SER A 23 -14.91 -3.14 -5.85
C SER A 23 -14.87 -4.38 -4.94
N GLN A 24 -14.00 -5.35 -5.27
CA GLN A 24 -13.82 -6.59 -4.51
C GLN A 24 -12.44 -6.64 -3.85
N THR A 25 -12.25 -5.83 -2.81
CA THR A 25 -10.93 -5.73 -2.13
C THR A 25 -10.48 -7.01 -1.40
N ARG A 26 -11.35 -8.02 -1.23
CA ARG A 26 -10.98 -9.33 -0.65
C ARG A 26 -10.73 -10.42 -1.70
N ASN A 27 -10.76 -10.08 -2.99
CA ASN A 27 -10.49 -11.00 -4.09
C ASN A 27 -9.27 -10.50 -4.89
N ALA A 28 -8.12 -11.15 -4.70
CA ALA A 28 -6.87 -10.77 -5.36
C ALA A 28 -6.94 -10.89 -6.89
N CYS A 29 -7.62 -11.90 -7.44
CA CYS A 29 -7.80 -12.04 -8.88
C CYS A 29 -8.60 -10.86 -9.43
N ALA A 30 -9.73 -10.54 -8.81
CA ALA A 30 -10.57 -9.41 -9.23
C ALA A 30 -9.82 -8.07 -9.12
N ILE A 31 -9.01 -7.87 -8.07
CA ILE A 31 -8.16 -6.67 -7.95
C ILE A 31 -7.21 -6.55 -9.14
N PHE A 32 -6.52 -7.64 -9.48
CA PHE A 32 -5.57 -7.65 -10.57
C PHE A 32 -6.24 -7.50 -11.94
N GLU A 33 -7.36 -8.16 -12.19
CA GLU A 33 -8.15 -8.01 -13.42
C GLU A 33 -8.64 -6.56 -13.60
N GLN A 34 -9.19 -5.96 -12.54
CA GLN A 34 -9.67 -4.57 -12.58
C GLN A 34 -8.53 -3.54 -12.72
N ARG A 35 -7.28 -3.97 -12.49
CA ARG A 35 -6.06 -3.14 -12.56
C ARG A 35 -5.04 -3.77 -13.50
N ASN A 36 -5.53 -4.27 -14.63
CA ASN A 36 -4.73 -4.85 -15.72
C ASN A 36 -4.63 -3.91 -16.94
N GLY A 37 -4.38 -2.62 -16.71
CA GLY A 37 -4.21 -1.65 -17.81
C GLY A 37 -2.78 -1.65 -18.35
N LEU A 38 -2.58 -1.19 -19.59
CA LEU A 38 -1.26 -1.12 -20.24
C LEU A 38 -0.23 -0.33 -19.40
N PHE A 39 -0.68 0.78 -18.80
CA PHE A 39 0.15 1.67 -17.99
C PHE A 39 -0.07 1.53 -16.48
N ASN A 40 -1.03 0.70 -16.05
CA ASN A 40 -1.39 0.51 -14.65
C ASN A 40 -1.69 -0.96 -14.41
N ASN A 41 -0.62 -1.76 -14.30
CA ASN A 41 -0.68 -3.20 -14.09
C ASN A 41 -0.22 -3.55 -12.67
N TRP A 42 -1.18 -3.74 -11.77
CA TRP A 42 -0.90 -3.98 -10.36
C TRP A 42 -0.27 -5.35 -10.11
N ARG A 43 -0.66 -6.37 -10.88
CA ARG A 43 -0.05 -7.71 -10.80
C ARG A 43 1.44 -7.63 -11.10
N ARG A 44 1.81 -6.96 -12.20
CA ARG A 44 3.22 -6.79 -12.59
C ARG A 44 4.01 -6.04 -11.51
N ALA A 45 3.45 -4.97 -10.95
CA ALA A 45 4.10 -4.21 -9.88
C ALA A 45 4.31 -5.06 -8.61
N ALA A 46 3.31 -5.85 -8.22
CA ALA A 46 3.40 -6.74 -7.06
C ALA A 46 4.47 -7.83 -7.24
N ILE A 47 4.49 -8.49 -8.41
CA ILE A 47 5.49 -9.51 -8.74
C ILE A 47 6.91 -8.90 -8.81
N ALA A 48 7.04 -7.68 -9.35
CA ALA A 48 8.32 -6.99 -9.38
C ALA A 48 8.85 -6.70 -7.96
N ALA A 49 7.98 -6.24 -7.05
CA ALA A 49 8.33 -6.01 -5.65
C ALA A 49 8.69 -7.32 -4.93
N GLU A 50 7.95 -8.41 -5.17
CA GLU A 50 8.29 -9.75 -4.65
C GLU A 50 9.66 -10.21 -5.16
N ARG A 51 9.95 -10.06 -6.46
CA ARG A 51 11.25 -10.45 -7.03
C ARG A 51 12.41 -9.66 -6.42
N GLU A 52 12.21 -8.36 -6.20
CA GLU A 52 13.25 -7.48 -5.67
C GLU A 52 13.49 -7.70 -4.17
N TYR A 53 12.44 -7.85 -3.38
CA TYR A 53 12.54 -7.89 -1.92
C TYR A 53 12.26 -9.26 -1.32
N GLY A 54 11.88 -10.26 -2.10
CA GLY A 54 11.56 -11.63 -1.66
C GLY A 54 10.30 -11.76 -0.80
N VAL A 55 9.50 -10.71 -0.67
CA VAL A 55 8.26 -10.71 0.13
C VAL A 55 7.12 -11.26 -0.73
N PRO A 56 6.45 -12.34 -0.32
CA PRO A 56 5.36 -12.94 -1.09
C PRO A 56 4.27 -11.93 -1.49
N VAL A 57 3.82 -11.98 -2.75
CA VAL A 57 2.72 -11.12 -3.26
C VAL A 57 1.48 -11.10 -2.34
N PRO A 58 1.02 -12.23 -1.76
CA PRO A 58 -0.12 -12.20 -0.82
C PRO A 58 0.11 -11.28 0.38
N ILE A 59 1.32 -11.22 0.93
CA ILE A 59 1.68 -10.38 2.09
C ILE A 59 1.74 -8.90 1.68
N LEU A 60 2.30 -8.61 0.51
CA LEU A 60 2.31 -7.26 -0.05
C LEU A 60 0.89 -6.72 -0.24
N MET A 61 0.02 -7.52 -0.86
CA MET A 61 -1.38 -7.16 -1.09
C MET A 61 -2.17 -7.04 0.21
N ALA A 62 -1.96 -7.94 1.17
CA ALA A 62 -2.57 -7.87 2.51
C ALA A 62 -2.19 -6.58 3.22
N THR A 63 -0.94 -6.13 3.09
CA THR A 63 -0.49 -4.85 3.68
C THR A 63 -1.24 -3.67 3.07
N ILE A 64 -1.34 -3.58 1.74
CA ILE A 64 -2.12 -2.51 1.10
C ILE A 64 -3.59 -2.55 1.54
N TYR A 65 -4.19 -3.75 1.62
CA TYR A 65 -5.57 -3.93 2.05
C TYR A 65 -5.81 -3.45 3.47
N THR A 66 -4.95 -3.85 4.41
CA THR A 66 -5.10 -3.51 5.82
C THR A 66 -4.82 -2.03 6.09
N GLU A 67 -3.85 -1.44 5.39
CA GLU A 67 -3.47 -0.05 5.61
C GLU A 67 -4.42 0.95 4.95
N SER A 68 -4.85 0.70 3.71
CA SER A 68 -5.62 1.67 2.94
C SER A 68 -6.93 1.15 2.38
N SER A 69 -7.15 -0.17 2.41
CA SER A 69 -8.17 -0.85 1.61
C SER A 69 -8.10 -0.46 0.14
N PHE A 70 -6.87 -0.36 -0.38
CA PHE A 70 -6.56 0.06 -1.75
C PHE A 70 -7.03 1.48 -2.11
N ARG A 71 -7.15 2.39 -1.13
CA ARG A 71 -7.42 3.81 -1.36
C ARG A 71 -6.12 4.59 -1.53
N HIS A 72 -5.90 5.13 -2.73
CA HIS A 72 -4.69 5.89 -3.07
C HIS A 72 -4.45 7.11 -2.17
N ASN A 73 -5.50 7.72 -1.62
CA ASN A 73 -5.44 8.94 -0.80
C ASN A 73 -5.87 8.70 0.66
N ALA A 74 -5.78 7.46 1.15
CA ALA A 74 -6.11 7.14 2.54
C ALA A 74 -5.35 8.05 3.51
N LYS A 75 -6.08 8.62 4.47
CA LYS A 75 -5.54 9.50 5.53
C LYS A 75 -6.20 9.12 6.86
N PRO A 76 -5.48 9.23 7.99
CA PRO A 76 -6.06 9.10 9.30
C PRO A 76 -7.23 10.06 9.52
N PRO A 77 -8.23 9.68 10.32
CA PRO A 77 -9.30 10.58 10.71
C PRO A 77 -8.72 11.81 11.43
N ARG A 78 -9.36 12.97 11.23
CA ARG A 78 -9.01 14.19 11.97
C ARG A 78 -9.45 14.06 13.42
N LYS A 79 -8.66 14.58 14.36
CA LYS A 79 -9.15 14.83 15.72
C LYS A 79 -10.27 15.85 15.64
N LYS A 80 -11.35 15.66 16.41
CA LYS A 80 -12.41 16.66 16.55
C LYS A 80 -12.10 17.52 17.77
N ILE A 81 -12.08 18.83 17.60
CA ILE A 81 -11.99 19.82 18.67
C ILE A 81 -13.45 20.19 19.02
N PHE A 82 -13.81 20.16 20.31
CA PHE A 82 -15.18 20.39 20.78
C PHE A 82 -16.28 19.50 20.14
N GLY A 83 -15.93 18.31 19.65
CA GLY A 83 -16.89 17.34 19.11
C GLY A 83 -17.33 17.58 17.65
N PHE A 84 -17.03 18.73 17.04
CA PHE A 84 -17.41 19.04 15.65
C PHE A 84 -16.39 19.86 14.84
N ILE A 85 -15.46 20.60 15.45
CA ILE A 85 -14.46 21.39 14.71
C ILE A 85 -13.33 20.47 14.22
N PRO A 86 -13.03 20.39 12.91
CA PRO A 86 -11.99 19.50 12.39
C PRO A 86 -10.58 20.01 12.74
N GLY A 87 -9.88 19.28 13.62
CA GLY A 87 -8.50 19.56 14.03
C GLY A 87 -7.43 18.85 13.19
N LYS A 88 -6.20 18.81 13.71
CA LYS A 88 -5.05 18.12 13.09
C LYS A 88 -5.27 16.59 13.04
N ARG A 89 -4.61 15.92 12.09
CA ARG A 89 -4.57 14.45 12.03
C ARG A 89 -3.65 13.88 13.11
N GLN A 90 -3.90 12.64 13.50
CA GLN A 90 -3.11 11.96 14.53
C GLN A 90 -1.68 11.61 14.05
N SER A 91 -1.48 11.44 12.74
CA SER A 91 -0.18 11.15 12.16
C SER A 91 -0.10 11.68 10.72
N THR A 92 1.11 11.62 10.16
CA THR A 92 1.41 11.94 8.76
C THR A 92 1.23 10.74 7.82
N ALA A 93 0.65 9.63 8.32
CA ALA A 93 0.36 8.44 7.51
C ALA A 93 -0.49 8.82 6.29
N TYR A 94 -0.07 8.34 5.11
CA TYR A 94 -0.73 8.72 3.87
C TYR A 94 -0.63 7.65 2.77
N GLY A 95 -1.66 7.60 1.94
CA GLY A 95 -1.71 6.83 0.71
C GLY A 95 -1.83 5.33 0.93
N TYR A 96 -1.44 4.54 -0.07
CA TYR A 96 -1.62 3.10 -0.08
C TYR A 96 -0.90 2.38 1.06
N SER A 97 0.32 2.81 1.38
CA SER A 97 1.18 2.20 2.40
C SER A 97 0.94 2.73 3.81
N GLN A 98 0.19 3.83 3.97
CA GLN A 98 0.06 4.59 5.22
C GLN A 98 1.42 4.96 5.86
N ALA A 99 2.49 5.03 5.06
CA ALA A 99 3.81 5.41 5.55
C ALA A 99 3.82 6.86 6.08
N LEU A 100 4.48 7.05 7.23
CA LEU A 100 4.80 8.37 7.77
C LEU A 100 5.80 9.10 6.88
N ASP A 101 5.79 10.43 6.89
CA ASP A 101 6.68 11.27 6.08
C ASP A 101 8.15 10.86 6.26
N GLY A 102 8.65 10.81 7.50
CA GLY A 102 10.06 10.46 7.77
C GLY A 102 10.43 9.04 7.34
N THR A 103 9.50 8.07 7.43
CA THR A 103 9.75 6.70 6.96
C THR A 103 9.79 6.64 5.43
N TRP A 104 8.91 7.38 4.76
CA TRP A 104 8.88 7.45 3.30
C TRP A 104 10.13 8.14 2.75
N GLU A 105 10.51 9.27 3.33
CA GLU A 105 11.74 9.98 2.94
C GLU A 105 12.96 9.08 3.12
N ARG A 106 13.04 8.34 4.22
CA ARG A 106 14.13 7.37 4.44
C ARG A 106 14.19 6.33 3.31
N TYR A 107 13.05 5.76 2.92
CA TYR A 107 13.00 4.85 1.76
C TYR A 107 13.52 5.52 0.49
N GLN A 108 13.07 6.74 0.18
CA GLN A 108 13.50 7.45 -1.02
C GLN A 108 15.01 7.69 -1.03
N ARG A 109 15.59 8.08 0.12
CA ARG A 109 17.04 8.25 0.27
C ARG A 109 17.79 6.94 0.10
N GLU A 110 17.40 5.90 0.84
CA GLU A 110 18.12 4.62 0.88
C GLU A 110 18.01 3.84 -0.45
N THR A 111 16.95 4.05 -1.24
CA THR A 111 16.74 3.37 -2.52
C THR A 111 17.01 4.24 -3.74
N GLY A 112 17.34 5.52 -3.56
CA GLY A 112 17.50 6.51 -4.64
C GLY A 112 16.19 6.89 -5.36
N ARG A 113 15.03 6.57 -4.79
CA ARG A 113 13.70 6.72 -5.41
C ARG A 113 13.02 8.04 -5.09
N TRP A 114 13.69 9.15 -5.38
CA TRP A 114 13.22 10.50 -5.06
C TRP A 114 11.86 10.86 -5.69
N GLY A 115 11.51 10.26 -6.84
CA GLY A 115 10.23 10.47 -7.51
C GLY A 115 9.07 9.61 -6.99
N ALA A 116 9.32 8.68 -6.05
CA ALA A 116 8.30 7.74 -5.60
C ALA A 116 7.15 8.42 -4.82
N ARG A 117 5.90 8.03 -5.11
CA ARG A 117 4.70 8.65 -4.52
C ARG A 117 3.87 7.65 -3.71
N ARG A 118 3.49 8.02 -2.48
CA ARG A 118 2.61 7.20 -1.60
C ARG A 118 1.23 6.89 -2.20
N THR A 119 0.80 7.71 -3.15
CA THR A 119 -0.48 7.59 -3.86
C THR A 119 -0.37 6.74 -5.13
N ASP A 120 0.83 6.35 -5.54
CA ASP A 120 1.06 5.45 -6.66
C ASP A 120 1.16 4.01 -6.14
N PHE A 121 0.41 3.09 -6.75
CA PHE A 121 0.36 1.71 -6.26
C PHE A 121 1.70 0.99 -6.42
N ALA A 122 2.39 1.19 -7.54
CA ALA A 122 3.65 0.51 -7.82
C ALA A 122 4.76 0.99 -6.88
N ASP A 123 4.81 2.30 -6.61
CA ASP A 123 5.73 2.86 -5.62
C ASP A 123 5.42 2.39 -4.21
N ALA A 124 4.14 2.37 -3.83
CA ALA A 124 3.72 1.98 -2.49
C ALA A 124 3.93 0.50 -2.19
N ILE A 125 3.62 -0.40 -3.14
CA ILE A 125 3.82 -1.84 -2.94
C ILE A 125 5.32 -2.19 -2.90
N ARG A 126 6.14 -1.46 -3.66
CA ARG A 126 7.60 -1.59 -3.61
C ARG A 126 8.18 -1.09 -2.28
N PHE A 127 7.70 0.04 -1.76
CA PHE A 127 8.03 0.52 -0.42
C PHE A 127 7.69 -0.53 0.65
N ILE A 128 6.51 -1.16 0.55
CA ILE A 128 6.11 -2.22 1.50
C ILE A 128 7.07 -3.41 1.41
N GLY A 129 7.44 -3.82 0.19
CA GLY A 129 8.44 -4.87 -0.03
C GLY A 129 9.77 -4.54 0.65
N TRP A 130 10.28 -3.33 0.42
CA TRP A 130 11.49 -2.82 1.08
C TRP A 130 11.35 -2.83 2.61
N TYR A 131 10.23 -2.36 3.16
CA TYR A 131 10.05 -2.30 4.61
C TYR A 131 10.00 -3.69 5.25
N HIS A 132 9.35 -4.66 4.61
CA HIS A 132 9.32 -6.04 5.11
C HIS A 132 10.68 -6.73 4.96
N ARG A 133 11.46 -6.41 3.91
CA ARG A 133 12.87 -6.82 3.81
C ARG A 133 13.71 -6.24 4.95
N GLU A 134 13.51 -4.97 5.28
CA GLU A 134 14.13 -4.34 6.44
C GLU A 134 13.71 -5.00 7.76
N SER A 135 12.47 -5.47 7.87
CA SER A 135 12.03 -6.27 9.03
C SER A 135 12.78 -7.59 9.13
N ALA A 136 13.02 -8.27 8.00
CA ALA A 136 13.82 -9.49 7.99
C ALA A 136 15.27 -9.24 8.42
N THR A 137 15.90 -8.16 7.95
CA THR A 137 17.30 -7.86 8.26
C THR A 137 17.49 -7.30 9.67
N LYS A 138 16.63 -6.38 10.12
CA LYS A 138 16.82 -5.66 11.38
C LYS A 138 16.25 -6.38 12.60
N VAL A 139 15.19 -7.17 12.42
CA VAL A 139 14.48 -7.82 13.54
C VAL A 139 14.25 -9.32 13.31
N ASN A 140 14.95 -9.92 12.34
CA ASN A 140 15.00 -11.36 12.08
C ASN A 140 13.62 -12.01 11.89
N ILE A 141 12.72 -11.34 11.19
CA ILE A 141 11.40 -11.88 10.86
C ILE A 141 11.44 -12.57 9.49
N PRO A 142 11.05 -13.85 9.38
CA PRO A 142 10.93 -14.51 8.08
C PRO A 142 9.96 -13.76 7.15
N LEU A 143 10.33 -13.62 5.88
CA LEU A 143 9.52 -12.88 4.90
C LEU A 143 8.17 -13.54 4.58
N ASN A 144 7.99 -14.79 4.97
CA ASN A 144 6.77 -15.57 4.85
C ASN A 144 6.00 -15.69 6.18
N ASP A 145 6.34 -14.92 7.22
CA ASP A 145 5.63 -14.85 8.50
C ASP A 145 4.71 -13.62 8.54
N PRO A 146 3.47 -13.69 7.99
CA PRO A 146 2.58 -12.54 7.90
C PRO A 146 2.23 -11.95 9.28
N TYR A 147 2.16 -12.80 10.31
CA TYR A 147 1.78 -12.38 11.65
C TYR A 147 2.83 -11.43 12.24
N LYS A 148 4.11 -11.85 12.24
CA LYS A 148 5.19 -11.02 12.77
C LYS A 148 5.47 -9.81 11.89
N LEU A 149 5.39 -9.96 10.57
CA LEU A 149 5.58 -8.85 9.63
C LEU A 149 4.54 -7.74 9.87
N TYR A 150 3.27 -8.10 10.11
CA TYR A 150 2.25 -7.12 10.47
C TYR A 150 2.59 -6.41 11.79
N LEU A 151 2.96 -7.15 12.83
CA LEU A 151 3.29 -6.56 14.12
C LEU A 151 4.47 -5.58 14.03
N ALA A 152 5.49 -5.92 13.24
CA ALA A 152 6.62 -5.06 12.98
C ALA A 152 6.25 -3.82 12.15
N TYR A 153 5.45 -3.99 11.11
CA TYR A 153 4.96 -2.88 10.28
C TYR A 153 4.12 -1.89 11.10
N HIS A 154 3.24 -2.40 11.96
CA HIS A 154 2.35 -1.60 12.79
C HIS A 154 3.07 -0.89 13.94
N SER A 155 4.02 -1.57 14.59
CA SER A 155 4.70 -1.05 15.79
C SER A 155 6.01 -0.31 15.48
N GLY A 156 6.51 -0.43 14.24
CA GLY A 156 7.88 -0.12 13.88
C GLY A 156 8.88 -1.15 14.43
N HIS A 157 10.07 -1.23 13.83
CA HIS A 157 11.11 -2.19 14.22
C HIS A 157 11.51 -2.09 15.70
N THR A 158 11.77 -0.88 16.21
CA THR A 158 12.11 -0.66 17.62
C THR A 158 10.97 -1.04 18.57
N GLY A 159 9.72 -0.71 18.21
CA GLY A 159 8.55 -1.05 19.01
C GLY A 159 8.31 -2.55 19.05
N TYR A 160 8.54 -3.24 17.92
CA TYR A 160 8.47 -4.69 17.81
C TYR A 160 9.51 -5.37 18.71
N LEU A 161 10.78 -4.97 18.64
CA LEU A 161 11.85 -5.52 19.49
C LEU A 161 11.57 -5.33 20.98
N ARG A 162 10.93 -4.22 21.35
CA ARG A 162 10.53 -3.94 22.74
C ARG A 162 9.23 -4.64 23.16
N GLY A 163 8.61 -5.43 22.28
CA GLY A 163 7.35 -6.13 22.56
C GLY A 163 6.17 -5.18 22.80
N ALA A 164 6.17 -3.98 22.19
CA ALA A 164 5.12 -2.97 22.39
C ALA A 164 3.71 -3.46 22.04
N TYR A 165 3.61 -4.47 21.19
CA TYR A 165 2.37 -5.11 20.77
C TYR A 165 1.77 -6.05 21.84
N ASN A 166 2.56 -6.55 22.80
CA ASN A 166 2.11 -7.54 23.78
C ASN A 166 0.97 -7.02 24.67
N LYS A 167 0.98 -5.71 24.97
CA LYS A 167 -0.04 -5.04 25.80
C LYS A 167 -1.16 -4.42 24.97
N ARG A 168 -1.23 -4.71 23.67
CA ARG A 168 -2.17 -4.13 22.71
C ARG A 168 -3.01 -5.22 22.04
N PRO A 169 -4.11 -5.66 22.67
CA PRO A 169 -4.97 -6.71 22.12
C PRO A 169 -5.46 -6.43 20.69
N GLU A 170 -5.64 -5.15 20.34
CA GLU A 170 -5.97 -4.70 18.99
C GLU A 170 -4.86 -4.98 17.96
N ALA A 171 -3.59 -4.88 18.34
CA ALA A 171 -2.47 -5.20 17.46
C ALA A 171 -2.41 -6.71 17.20
N LEU A 172 -2.58 -7.53 18.24
CA LEU A 172 -2.62 -9.00 18.13
C LEU A 172 -3.79 -9.48 17.26
N ARG A 173 -4.98 -8.90 17.46
CA ARG A 173 -6.16 -9.19 16.61
C ARG A 173 -5.95 -8.72 15.18
N GLY A 174 -5.31 -7.56 14.99
CA GLY A 174 -4.91 -7.05 13.68
C GLY A 174 -3.98 -8.03 12.95
N ALA A 175 -2.96 -8.54 13.64
CA ALA A 175 -2.02 -9.52 13.09
C ALA A 175 -2.71 -10.81 12.67
N LYS A 176 -3.68 -11.28 13.46
CA LYS A 176 -4.50 -12.45 13.08
C LYS A 176 -5.32 -12.17 11.82
N ARG A 177 -6.05 -11.04 11.77
CA ARG A 177 -6.85 -10.67 10.58
C ARG A 177 -5.98 -10.49 9.34
N PHE A 178 -4.80 -9.91 9.49
CA PHE A 178 -3.81 -9.76 8.43
C PHE A 178 -3.32 -11.12 7.90
N THR A 179 -3.06 -12.06 8.81
CA THR A 179 -2.67 -13.43 8.46
C THR A 179 -3.79 -14.14 7.70
N ASP A 180 -5.03 -14.02 8.17
CA ASP A 180 -6.21 -14.63 7.54
C ASP A 180 -6.41 -14.11 6.10
N ILE A 181 -6.30 -12.79 5.87
CA ILE A 181 -6.41 -12.23 4.51
C ILE A 181 -5.21 -12.58 3.62
N THR A 182 -4.00 -12.69 4.19
CA THR A 182 -2.81 -13.15 3.46
C THR A 182 -3.04 -14.54 2.89
N TYR A 183 -3.50 -15.50 3.71
CA TYR A 183 -3.78 -16.86 3.22
C TYR A 183 -4.94 -16.91 2.23
N THR A 184 -5.94 -16.06 2.42
CA THR A 184 -7.02 -15.91 1.44
C THR A 184 -6.48 -15.48 0.08
N TYR A 185 -5.64 -14.46 0.03
CA TYR A 185 -4.99 -14.02 -1.21
C TYR A 185 -4.06 -15.08 -1.79
N ALA A 186 -3.28 -15.79 -0.97
CA ALA A 186 -2.40 -16.85 -1.43
C ALA A 186 -3.18 -17.96 -2.16
N LYS A 187 -4.30 -18.41 -1.58
CA LYS A 187 -5.19 -19.41 -2.21
C LYS A 187 -5.79 -18.90 -3.52
N GLN A 188 -6.26 -17.66 -3.54
CA GLN A 188 -6.85 -17.06 -4.75
C GLN A 188 -5.83 -16.92 -5.88
N LEU A 189 -4.62 -16.47 -5.57
CA LEU A 189 -3.58 -16.22 -6.57
C LEU A 189 -3.12 -17.48 -7.31
N GLN A 190 -3.23 -18.65 -6.68
CA GLN A 190 -2.98 -19.95 -7.33
C GLN A 190 -4.05 -20.31 -8.38
N GLN A 191 -5.23 -19.71 -8.29
CA GLN A 191 -6.39 -20.01 -9.14
C GLN A 191 -6.68 -18.91 -10.15
N CYS A 192 -5.98 -17.78 -10.10
CA CYS A 192 -6.24 -16.70 -11.04
C CYS A 192 -5.83 -17.11 -12.46
N PRO A 193 -6.62 -16.73 -13.48
CA PRO A 193 -6.15 -16.80 -14.86
C PRO A 193 -4.88 -15.94 -15.03
N GLY A 194 -3.94 -16.47 -15.81
CA GLY A 194 -2.63 -15.87 -16.11
C GLY A 194 -2.71 -14.62 -16.97
#